data_AF-A0A246B6H6-F1
#
_entry.id   AF-A0A246B6H6-F1
#
_cell.length_a   1.000
_cell.length_b   1.000
_cell.length_c   1.000
_cell.angle_alpha   90.00
_cell.angle_beta   90.00
_cell.angle_gamma   90.00
#
_symmetry.space_group_name_H-M   'P 1'
#
loop_
_entity.id
_entity.type
_entity.pdbx_description
1 polymer ?
#
loop_
_entity_poly.entity_id
_entity_poly.type
_entity_poly.pdbx_seq_one_letter_code
_entity_poly.pdbx_strand_id
1 'polypeptide(L)'
;EFGNKVGLITTANKGKKIILAIKAFLQTPYDGHTIEPLLEQMETGGQPLPKELVYDRGGKGKSEIKGVKISIPGPPRKKDTLYQKQTKRKKFRTRAAIEPIIGHLKTDFRLAKNYFMGETGPQINAFLAATAWNMKKMMEILKANLRWLYFSLQNFLFAAYFFTIKRKYLYC
;
A
#
# COMPACT_ATOMS: atom_id res chain seq x y z
N GLU A 1 6.11 11.49 -25.60
CA GLU A 1 5.36 11.17 -24.37
C GLU A 1 6.24 11.44 -23.15
N PHE A 2 6.05 12.55 -22.47
CA PHE A 2 6.89 12.94 -21.32
C PHE A 2 6.33 12.31 -20.04
N GLY A 3 6.73 11.08 -19.75
CA GLY A 3 6.36 10.38 -18.53
C GLY A 3 7.60 9.89 -17.81
N ASN A 4 8.10 10.69 -16.87
CA ASN A 4 9.17 10.26 -15.97
C ASN A 4 8.78 8.98 -15.26
N LYS A 5 9.74 8.06 -15.09
CA LYS A 5 9.50 6.81 -14.36
C LYS A 5 9.21 7.15 -12.90
N VAL A 6 8.17 6.55 -12.32
CA VAL A 6 7.82 6.73 -10.92
C VAL A 6 7.89 5.39 -10.20
N GLY A 7 8.71 5.32 -9.15
CA GLY A 7 8.76 4.20 -8.23
C GLY A 7 7.95 4.50 -6.97
N LEU A 8 7.35 3.48 -6.35
CA LEU A 8 6.62 3.62 -5.09
C LEU A 8 6.76 2.39 -4.20
N ILE A 9 6.67 2.58 -2.89
CA ILE A 9 6.62 1.53 -1.88
C ILE A 9 5.27 1.59 -1.17
N THR A 10 4.62 0.44 -0.99
CA THR A 10 3.34 0.33 -0.28
C THR A 10 3.39 -0.71 0.82
N THR A 11 2.43 -0.65 1.73
CA THR A 11 2.25 -1.64 2.79
C THR A 11 1.87 -3.03 2.24
N ALA A 12 2.51 -4.09 2.75
CA ALA A 12 2.24 -5.46 2.30
C ALA A 12 0.94 -6.08 2.88
N ASN A 13 0.38 -5.48 3.94
CA ASN A 13 -0.75 -6.03 4.70
C ASN A 13 -2.00 -6.29 3.86
N LYS A 14 -2.82 -7.25 4.30
CA LYS A 14 -4.16 -7.48 3.75
C LYS A 14 -5.03 -6.27 4.10
N GLY A 15 -5.69 -5.69 3.09
CA GLY A 15 -6.56 -4.53 3.28
C GLY A 15 -6.12 -3.33 2.45
N LYS A 16 -6.37 -2.12 2.97
CA LYS A 16 -6.11 -0.87 2.29
C LYS A 16 -4.59 -0.63 2.18
N LYS A 17 -4.13 -0.45 0.95
CA LYS A 17 -2.72 -0.19 0.62
C LYS A 17 -2.40 1.27 0.82
N ILE A 18 -1.41 1.57 1.65
CA ILE A 18 -0.92 2.92 1.93
C ILE A 18 0.44 3.06 1.26
N ILE A 19 0.68 4.18 0.60
CA ILE A 19 1.96 4.52 -0.03
C ILE A 19 2.87 5.11 1.05
N LEU A 20 4.04 4.51 1.23
CA LEU A 20 5.04 4.92 2.22
C LEU A 20 6.11 5.83 1.59
N ALA A 21 6.51 5.49 0.36
CA ALA A 21 7.50 6.24 -0.41
C ALA A 21 7.06 6.33 -1.88
N ILE A 22 7.43 7.43 -2.54
CA ILE A 22 7.21 7.65 -3.96
C ILE A 22 8.30 8.59 -4.52
N LYS A 23 8.93 8.18 -5.61
CA LYS A 23 10.02 8.94 -6.24
C LYS A 23 9.86 8.95 -7.75
N ALA A 24 9.90 10.14 -8.32
CA ALA A 24 9.97 10.36 -9.76
C ALA A 24 11.44 10.42 -10.18
N PHE A 25 11.78 9.72 -11.26
CA PHE A 25 13.11 9.67 -11.82
C PHE A 25 13.11 10.46 -13.13
N LEU A 26 14.01 11.44 -13.23
CA LEU A 26 14.18 12.29 -14.42
C LEU A 26 14.67 11.49 -15.64
N GLN A 27 15.49 10.47 -15.37
CA GLN A 27 15.94 9.50 -16.36
C GLN A 27 15.14 8.21 -16.21
N THR A 28 15.34 7.25 -17.10
CA THR A 28 14.76 5.90 -16.99
C THR A 28 15.80 4.97 -16.35
N PRO A 29 15.99 4.99 -15.01
CA PRO A 29 16.94 4.12 -14.36
C PRO A 29 16.49 2.67 -14.52
N TYR A 30 17.47 1.78 -14.54
CA TYR A 30 17.23 0.36 -14.40
C TYR A 30 16.45 0.07 -13.10
N ASP A 31 15.48 -0.85 -13.16
CA ASP A 31 14.51 -1.10 -12.07
C ASP A 31 15.18 -1.34 -10.71
N GLY A 32 16.29 -2.10 -10.69
CA GLY A 32 17.02 -2.40 -9.47
C GLY A 32 17.59 -1.17 -8.74
N HIS A 33 17.88 -0.08 -9.47
CA HIS A 33 18.39 1.17 -8.89
C HIS A 33 17.27 2.09 -8.38
N THR A 34 16.00 1.74 -8.57
CA THR A 34 14.87 2.54 -8.05
C THR A 34 14.59 2.31 -6.57
N ILE A 35 15.05 1.19 -6.01
CA ILE A 35 14.73 0.78 -4.63
C ILE A 35 15.49 1.63 -3.61
N GLU A 36 16.79 1.79 -3.78
CA GLU A 36 17.65 2.54 -2.84
C GLU A 36 17.19 3.99 -2.64
N PRO A 37 16.89 4.76 -3.70
CA PRO A 37 16.33 6.11 -3.58
C PRO A 37 14.96 6.18 -2.86
N LEU A 38 14.15 5.12 -2.92
CA LEU A 38 12.86 5.04 -2.21
C LEU A 38 13.06 4.73 -0.72
N LEU A 39 14.00 3.84 -0.39
CA LEU A 39 14.35 3.54 1.01
C LEU A 39 14.99 4.76 1.69
N GLU A 40 15.85 5.49 0.98
CA GLU A 40 16.41 6.76 1.46
C GLU A 40 15.33 7.81 1.73
N GLN A 41 14.32 7.89 0.86
CA GLN A 41 13.18 8.78 1.09
C GLN A 41 12.41 8.38 2.35
N MET A 42 12.24 7.08 2.63
CA MET A 42 11.60 6.62 3.87
C MET A 42 12.40 7.03 5.11
N GLU A 43 13.71 6.78 5.12
CA GLU A 43 14.60 7.16 6.23
C GLU A 43 14.59 8.67 6.49
N THR A 44 14.76 9.46 5.42
CA THR A 44 14.75 10.93 5.51
C THR A 44 13.40 11.45 5.99
N GLY A 45 12.31 10.77 5.60
CA GLY A 45 10.97 11.06 6.07
C GLY A 45 10.65 10.55 7.48
N GLY A 46 11.64 9.99 8.20
CA GLY A 46 11.46 9.46 9.57
C GLY A 46 10.64 8.18 9.64
N GLN A 47 10.43 7.48 8.51
CA GLN A 47 9.70 6.22 8.48
C GLN A 47 10.64 5.04 8.77
N PRO A 48 10.19 4.05 9.57
CA PRO A 48 10.99 2.85 9.82
C PRO A 48 11.15 2.04 8.53
N LEU A 49 12.37 1.61 8.27
CA LEU A 49 12.65 0.72 7.14
C LEU A 49 12.01 -0.67 7.35
N PRO A 50 11.43 -1.26 6.30
CA PRO A 50 10.86 -2.59 6.39
C PRO A 50 11.96 -3.64 6.51
N LYS A 51 11.72 -4.74 7.24
CA LYS A 51 12.65 -5.89 7.28
C LYS A 51 12.85 -6.52 5.90
N GLU A 52 11.83 -6.45 5.05
CA GLU A 52 11.84 -7.06 3.74
C GLU A 52 10.95 -6.30 2.75
N LEU A 53 11.48 -6.07 1.55
CA LEU A 53 10.78 -5.49 0.42
C LEU A 53 10.55 -6.56 -0.65
N VAL A 54 9.33 -6.64 -1.17
CA VAL A 54 8.95 -7.61 -2.20
C VAL A 54 8.85 -6.87 -3.54
N TYR A 55 9.71 -7.24 -4.50
CA TYR A 55 9.84 -6.53 -5.77
C TYR A 55 9.54 -7.43 -6.98
N ASP A 56 9.38 -6.84 -8.16
CA ASP A 56 9.16 -7.60 -9.39
C ASP A 56 10.44 -8.18 -9.99
N ARG A 57 10.29 -9.12 -10.94
CA ARG A 57 11.42 -9.80 -11.60
C ARG A 57 12.37 -8.83 -12.31
N GLY A 58 11.88 -7.66 -12.72
CA GLY A 58 12.69 -6.62 -13.38
C GLY A 58 13.77 -6.02 -12.49
N GLY A 59 13.58 -6.00 -11.16
CA GLY A 59 14.55 -5.41 -10.23
C GLY A 59 15.65 -6.37 -9.80
N LYS A 60 16.23 -7.15 -10.72
CA LYS A 60 17.44 -7.92 -10.38
C LYS A 60 18.51 -6.95 -9.88
N GLY A 61 19.15 -7.25 -8.76
CA GLY A 61 20.09 -6.32 -8.15
C GLY A 61 20.63 -6.86 -6.83
N LYS A 62 21.01 -5.95 -5.92
CA LYS A 62 21.48 -6.31 -4.58
C LYS A 62 20.37 -7.06 -3.83
N SER A 63 20.74 -8.13 -3.13
CA SER A 63 19.82 -8.91 -2.28
C SER A 63 19.40 -8.18 -1.00
N GLU A 64 20.16 -7.14 -0.64
CA GLU A 64 19.97 -6.34 0.55
C GLU A 64 20.42 -4.91 0.29
N ILE A 65 19.64 -3.94 0.77
CA ILE A 65 19.96 -2.50 0.67
C ILE A 65 19.57 -1.87 2.01
N LYS A 66 20.50 -1.17 2.67
CA LYS A 66 20.27 -0.51 3.97
C LYS A 66 19.65 -1.43 5.04
N GLY A 67 20.09 -2.70 5.11
CA GLY A 67 19.53 -3.69 6.03
C GLY A 67 18.17 -4.27 5.62
N VAL A 68 17.60 -3.82 4.49
CA VAL A 68 16.32 -4.29 3.97
C VAL A 68 16.56 -5.43 2.99
N LYS A 69 16.01 -6.61 3.29
CA LYS A 69 16.06 -7.76 2.39
C LYS A 69 15.18 -7.54 1.16
N ILE A 70 15.74 -7.72 -0.04
CA ILE A 70 15.00 -7.60 -1.30
C ILE A 70 14.62 -8.99 -1.80
N SER A 71 13.32 -9.27 -1.78
CA SER A 71 12.73 -10.53 -2.21
C SER A 71 12.19 -10.41 -3.64
N ILE A 72 12.77 -11.18 -4.57
CA ILE A 72 12.36 -11.26 -5.98
C ILE A 72 11.84 -12.68 -6.26
N PRO A 73 10.76 -12.86 -7.04
CA PRO A 73 10.21 -14.19 -7.30
C PRO A 73 11.11 -15.00 -8.25
N GLY A 74 11.81 -15.98 -7.68
CA GLY A 74 12.53 -17.01 -8.43
C GLY A 74 11.69 -18.27 -8.70
N PRO A 75 12.18 -19.18 -9.56
CA PRO A 75 11.60 -20.51 -9.71
C PRO A 75 11.62 -21.26 -8.36
N PRO A 76 10.58 -22.05 -8.05
CA PRO A 76 10.57 -22.85 -6.84
C PRO A 76 11.73 -23.85 -6.87
N ARG A 77 12.44 -24.01 -5.75
CA ARG A 77 13.55 -24.96 -5.67
C ARG A 77 13.00 -26.38 -5.59
N LYS A 78 13.71 -27.35 -6.18
CA LYS A 78 13.31 -28.78 -6.13
C LYS A 78 13.16 -29.29 -4.68
N LYS A 79 13.98 -28.76 -3.77
CA LYS A 79 13.97 -29.07 -2.33
C LYS A 79 12.86 -28.36 -1.52
N ASP A 80 12.15 -27.40 -2.10
CA ASP A 80 11.10 -26.68 -1.36
C ASP A 80 9.89 -27.61 -1.12
N THR A 81 9.42 -27.66 0.13
CA THR A 81 8.18 -28.37 0.47
C THR A 81 6.95 -27.67 -0.15
N LEU A 82 5.83 -28.38 -0.25
CA LEU A 82 4.57 -27.80 -0.75
C LEU A 82 4.17 -26.55 0.04
N TYR A 83 4.31 -26.61 1.37
CA TYR A 83 4.05 -25.48 2.27
C TYR A 83 4.93 -24.27 1.93
N GLN A 84 6.25 -24.47 1.78
CA GLN A 84 7.18 -23.39 1.44
C GLN A 84 6.85 -22.77 0.07
N LYS A 85 6.48 -23.59 -0.91
CA LYS A 85 6.04 -23.11 -2.24
C LYS A 85 4.78 -22.24 -2.13
N GLN A 86 3.78 -22.65 -1.34
CA GLN A 86 2.56 -21.88 -1.13
C GLN A 86 2.85 -20.56 -0.41
N THR A 87 3.67 -20.57 0.64
CA THR A 87 4.05 -19.36 1.39
C THR A 87 4.76 -18.35 0.49
N LYS A 88 5.73 -18.79 -0.33
CA LYS A 88 6.39 -17.94 -1.33
C LYS A 88 5.39 -17.36 -2.32
N ARG A 89 4.49 -18.19 -2.89
CA ARG A 89 3.44 -17.72 -3.82
C ARG A 89 2.52 -16.67 -3.19
N LYS A 90 2.04 -16.90 -1.98
CA LYS A 90 1.16 -15.97 -1.25
C LYS A 90 1.84 -14.63 -1.01
N LYS A 91 3.12 -14.65 -0.64
CA LYS A 91 3.94 -13.45 -0.46
C LYS A 91 4.05 -12.63 -1.75
N PHE A 92 4.41 -13.29 -2.86
CA PHE A 92 4.58 -12.59 -4.14
C PHE A 92 3.26 -12.18 -4.81
N ARG A 93 2.11 -12.68 -4.35
CA ARG A 93 0.77 -12.28 -4.82
C ARG A 93 0.39 -10.85 -4.38
N THR A 94 0.96 -10.33 -3.31
CA THR A 94 0.66 -8.95 -2.85
C THR A 94 1.08 -7.89 -3.87
N ARG A 95 2.06 -8.19 -4.73
CA ARG A 95 2.52 -7.31 -5.82
C ARG A 95 1.47 -7.06 -6.89
N ALA A 96 0.53 -7.98 -7.09
CA ALA A 96 -0.55 -7.80 -8.06
C ALA A 96 -1.44 -6.58 -7.73
N ALA A 97 -1.36 -6.05 -6.50
CA ALA A 97 -2.04 -4.82 -6.12
C ALA A 97 -1.30 -3.55 -6.54
N ILE A 98 -0.01 -3.60 -6.91
CA ILE A 98 0.78 -2.41 -7.26
C ILE A 98 0.35 -1.82 -8.59
N GLU A 99 0.18 -2.64 -9.64
CA GLU A 99 -0.23 -2.15 -10.97
C GLU A 99 -1.59 -1.43 -10.94
N PRO A 100 -2.64 -1.97 -10.28
CA PRO A 100 -3.87 -1.22 -10.08
C PRO A 100 -3.68 0.11 -9.34
N ILE A 101 -2.81 0.16 -8.32
CA ILE A 101 -2.54 1.41 -7.59
C ILE A 101 -1.91 2.43 -8.53
N ILE A 102 -0.89 2.04 -9.31
CA ILE A 102 -0.25 2.92 -10.29
C ILE A 102 -1.26 3.39 -11.33
N GLY A 103 -2.14 2.50 -11.81
CA GLY A 103 -3.25 2.84 -12.70
C GLY A 103 -4.15 3.92 -12.11
N HIS A 104 -4.65 3.72 -10.89
CA HIS A 104 -5.46 4.72 -10.18
C HIS A 104 -4.71 6.03 -9.92
N LEU A 105 -3.43 5.98 -9.57
CA LEU A 105 -2.63 7.20 -9.41
C LEU A 105 -2.57 7.98 -10.73
N LYS A 106 -2.37 7.29 -11.85
CA LYS A 106 -2.33 7.89 -13.19
C LYS A 106 -3.67 8.53 -13.57
N THR A 107 -4.78 7.81 -13.41
CA THR A 107 -6.11 8.25 -13.87
C THR A 107 -6.81 9.17 -12.87
N ASP A 108 -6.91 8.74 -11.61
CA ASP A 108 -7.77 9.37 -10.60
C ASP A 108 -7.06 10.51 -9.89
N PHE A 109 -5.73 10.41 -9.77
CA PHE A 109 -4.89 11.36 -9.03
C PHE A 109 -3.91 12.13 -9.93
N ARG A 110 -4.16 12.13 -11.25
CA ARG A 110 -3.45 12.93 -12.26
C ARG A 110 -1.94 12.70 -12.31
N LEU A 111 -1.44 11.55 -11.84
CA LEU A 111 -0.02 11.21 -11.96
C LEU A 111 0.43 11.09 -13.43
N ALA A 112 -0.51 10.80 -14.36
CA ALA A 112 -0.20 10.64 -15.78
C ALA A 112 0.25 11.92 -16.49
N LYS A 113 -0.11 13.10 -15.96
CA LYS A 113 0.23 14.40 -16.55
C LYS A 113 0.85 15.28 -15.48
N ASN A 114 2.07 15.75 -15.73
CA ASN A 114 2.69 16.73 -14.86
C ASN A 114 2.35 18.15 -15.35
N TYR A 115 1.80 18.97 -14.46
CA TYR A 115 1.46 20.38 -14.73
C TYR A 115 2.48 21.36 -14.12
N PHE A 116 3.42 20.85 -13.31
CA PHE A 116 4.47 21.66 -12.69
C PHE A 116 5.67 21.80 -13.63
N MET A 117 6.24 23.00 -13.67
CA MET A 117 7.42 23.31 -14.47
C MET A 117 8.71 22.90 -13.74
N GLY A 118 9.77 22.66 -14.51
CA GLY A 118 11.10 22.32 -14.00
C GLY A 118 11.29 20.85 -13.61
N GLU A 119 12.52 20.51 -13.25
CA GLU A 119 12.94 19.14 -12.92
C GLU A 119 12.30 18.60 -11.63
N THR A 120 11.92 19.47 -10.71
CA THR A 120 11.25 19.08 -9.45
C THR A 120 9.76 18.80 -9.63
N GLY A 121 9.14 19.33 -10.71
CA GLY A 121 7.71 19.21 -10.96
C GLY A 121 7.16 17.78 -10.93
N PRO A 122 7.79 16.81 -11.62
CA PRO A 122 7.39 15.40 -11.59
C PRO A 122 7.38 14.80 -10.18
N GLN A 123 8.35 15.17 -9.34
CA GLN A 123 8.42 14.69 -7.95
C GLN A 123 7.30 15.30 -7.10
N ILE A 124 7.00 16.58 -7.29
CA ILE A 124 5.89 17.27 -6.60
C ILE A 124 4.55 16.63 -6.99
N ASN A 125 4.32 16.39 -8.29
CA ASN A 125 3.10 15.73 -8.76
C ASN A 125 2.96 14.32 -8.14
N ALA A 126 4.06 13.58 -8.07
CA ALA A 126 4.08 12.26 -7.45
C ALA A 126 3.71 12.31 -5.96
N PHE A 127 4.26 13.27 -5.20
CA PHE A 127 3.89 13.46 -3.79
C PHE A 127 2.43 13.81 -3.60
N LEU A 128 1.89 14.73 -4.41
CA LEU A 128 0.48 15.12 -4.33
C LEU A 128 -0.44 13.95 -4.66
N ALA A 129 -0.13 13.18 -5.71
CA ALA A 129 -0.90 12.01 -6.08
C ALA A 129 -0.89 10.93 -4.98
N ALA A 130 0.29 10.65 -4.40
CA ALA A 130 0.41 9.69 -3.30
C ALA A 130 -0.30 10.16 -2.02
N THR A 131 -0.23 11.45 -1.72
CA THR A 131 -0.93 12.06 -0.57
C THR A 131 -2.44 11.93 -0.73
N ALA A 132 -2.97 12.28 -1.90
CA ALA A 132 -4.39 12.16 -2.19
C ALA A 132 -4.88 10.70 -2.11
N TRP A 133 -4.08 9.75 -2.60
CA TRP A 133 -4.35 8.31 -2.43
C TRP A 133 -4.43 7.93 -0.94
N ASN A 134 -3.42 8.31 -0.15
CA ASN A 134 -3.37 7.99 1.28
C ASN A 134 -4.55 8.60 2.04
N MET A 135 -4.91 9.86 1.77
CA MET A 135 -6.09 10.53 2.34
C MET A 135 -7.38 9.80 1.97
N LYS A 136 -7.55 9.36 0.70
CA LYS A 136 -8.69 8.53 0.29
C LYS A 136 -8.77 7.24 1.09
N LYS A 137 -7.64 6.55 1.31
CA LYS A 137 -7.61 5.32 2.13
C LYS A 137 -7.94 5.57 3.60
N MET A 138 -7.46 6.67 4.16
CA MET A 138 -7.83 7.08 5.51
C MET A 138 -9.34 7.34 5.61
N MET A 139 -9.93 8.07 4.65
CA MET A 139 -11.39 8.30 4.61
C MET A 139 -12.19 7.00 4.47
N GLU A 140 -11.74 6.04 3.66
CA GLU A 140 -12.38 4.73 3.53
C GLU A 140 -12.38 3.97 4.86
N ILE A 141 -11.28 4.04 5.64
CA ILE A 141 -11.17 3.42 6.97
C ILE A 141 -12.12 4.12 7.96
N LEU A 142 -12.10 5.45 8.02
CA LEU A 142 -12.95 6.23 8.92
C LEU A 142 -14.44 5.96 8.64
N LYS A 143 -14.84 5.92 7.37
CA LYS A 143 -16.23 5.58 6.98
C LYS A 143 -16.64 4.18 7.44
N ALA A 144 -15.75 3.20 7.34
CA ALA A 144 -16.04 1.84 7.81
C ALA A 144 -16.20 1.80 9.34
N ASN A 145 -15.32 2.48 10.07
CA ASN A 145 -15.37 2.56 11.53
C ASN A 145 -16.65 3.27 12.01
N LEU A 146 -17.02 4.39 11.38
CA LEU A 146 -18.25 5.12 11.70
C LEU A 146 -19.51 4.29 11.43
N ARG A 147 -19.54 3.55 10.32
CA ARG A 147 -20.66 2.62 10.03
C ARG A 147 -20.74 1.53 11.09
N TRP A 148 -19.62 0.92 11.45
CA TRP A 148 -19.59 -0.12 12.47
C TRP A 148 -20.05 0.42 13.83
N LEU A 149 -19.61 1.61 14.22
CA LEU A 149 -20.06 2.28 15.44
C LEU A 149 -21.57 2.52 15.43
N TYR A 150 -22.10 3.06 14.33
CA TYR A 150 -23.54 3.29 14.15
C TYR A 150 -24.35 2.00 14.31
N PHE A 151 -23.97 0.92 13.62
CA PHE A 151 -24.66 -0.36 13.74
C PHE A 151 -24.55 -0.96 15.14
N SER A 152 -23.39 -0.82 15.79
CA SER A 152 -23.19 -1.33 17.16
C SER A 152 -24.09 -0.61 18.16
N LEU A 153 -24.21 0.72 18.05
CA LEU A 153 -25.12 1.52 18.87
C LEU A 153 -26.60 1.14 18.63
N GLN A 154 -27.01 0.98 17.37
CA GLN A 154 -28.36 0.54 17.02
C GLN A 154 -28.70 -0.82 17.64
N ASN A 155 -27.80 -1.81 17.52
CA ASN A 155 -27.99 -3.13 18.10
C ASN A 155 -28.05 -3.09 19.64
N PHE A 156 -27.22 -2.26 20.28
CA PHE A 156 -27.24 -2.09 21.73
C PHE A 156 -28.58 -1.49 22.20
N LEU A 157 -29.05 -0.42 21.54
CA LEU A 157 -30.35 0.20 21.86
C LEU A 157 -31.51 -0.77 21.67
N PHE A 158 -31.50 -1.55 20.58
CA PHE A 158 -32.52 -2.57 20.32
C PHE A 158 -32.50 -3.69 21.38
N ALA A 159 -31.33 -4.17 21.77
CA ALA A 159 -31.18 -5.18 22.82
C ALA A 159 -31.65 -4.66 24.18
N ALA A 160 -31.30 -3.42 24.54
CA ALA A 160 -31.75 -2.77 25.77
C ALA A 160 -33.28 -2.59 25.79
N TYR A 161 -33.87 -2.20 24.65
CA TYR A 161 -35.32 -2.11 24.50
C TYR A 161 -36.01 -3.46 24.70
N PHE A 162 -35.51 -4.52 24.05
CA PHE A 162 -36.06 -5.87 24.19
C PHE A 162 -35.90 -6.44 25.61
N PHE A 163 -34.77 -6.18 26.27
CA PHE A 163 -34.57 -6.58 27.67
C PHE A 163 -35.56 -5.87 28.61
N THR A 164 -35.80 -4.57 28.37
CA THR A 164 -36.78 -3.78 29.14
C THR A 164 -38.19 -4.32 28.95
N ILE A 165 -38.58 -4.69 27.73
CA ILE A 165 -39.85 -5.34 27.43
C ILE A 165 -39.96 -6.67 28.14
N LYS A 166 -39.00 -7.59 27.96
CA LYS A 166 -39.02 -8.91 28.61
C LYS A 166 -39.18 -8.81 30.12
N ARG A 167 -38.50 -7.84 30.74
CA ARG A 167 -38.59 -7.60 32.18
C ARG A 167 -39.99 -7.13 32.58
N LYS A 168 -40.68 -6.33 31.75
CA LYS A 168 -42.05 -5.87 32.01
C LYS A 168 -43.10 -7.00 31.95
N TYR A 169 -42.89 -8.03 31.12
CA TYR A 169 -43.80 -9.17 30.96
C TYR A 169 -43.49 -10.37 31.88
N LEU A 170 -42.38 -10.35 32.62
CA LEU A 170 -42.02 -11.41 33.57
C LEU A 170 -42.60 -11.21 34.99
N TYR A 171 -43.20 -10.05 35.26
CA TYR A 171 -43.80 -9.70 36.56
C TYR A 171 -45.34 -9.52 36.48
N CYS A 172 -45.97 -10.01 35.40
CA CYS A 172 -47.40 -10.27 35.32
C CYS A 172 -47.61 -11.78 35.34
#